data_AF-A0A356W3S2-F1
#
_entry.id   AF-A0A356W3S2-F1
#
_cell.length_a   1.000
_cell.length_b   1.000
_cell.length_c   1.000
_cell.angle_alpha   90.00
_cell.angle_beta   90.00
_cell.angle_gamma   90.00
#
_symmetry.space_group_name_H-M   'P 1'
#
loop_
_entity.id
_entity.type
_entity.pdbx_description
1 polymer ?
#
loop_
_entity_poly.entity_id
_entity_poly.type
_entity_poly.pdbx_seq_one_letter_code
_entity_poly.pdbx_strand_id
1 'polypeptide(L)'
;VIGETTDNGHLVLRQFGETVCDIPVAPLADDAPNYDRPWTEPPKRAPLDISKYPEPEDYGEVLLKLMSSPDMASKRWIWEQYDRHV
;
A
#
# COMPACT_ATOMS: atom_id res chain seq x y z
N VAL A 1 29.51 -15.00 -8.57
CA VAL A 1 29.48 -13.52 -8.63
C VAL A 1 28.81 -13.14 -9.94
N ILE A 2 27.81 -12.25 -9.94
CA ILE A 2 26.97 -11.90 -11.11
C ILE A 2 27.16 -10.46 -11.60
N GLY A 3 28.12 -9.73 -11.03
CA GLY A 3 28.45 -8.34 -11.36
C GLY A 3 29.43 -7.76 -10.34
N GLU A 4 29.90 -6.55 -10.61
CA GLU A 4 30.77 -5.75 -9.73
C GLU A 4 30.35 -4.29 -9.74
N THR A 5 30.68 -3.56 -8.68
CA THR A 5 30.45 -2.12 -8.60
C THR A 5 31.66 -1.38 -9.16
N THR A 6 31.42 -0.39 -10.00
CA THR A 6 32.45 0.47 -10.59
C THR A 6 32.14 1.94 -10.28
N ASP A 7 33.14 2.80 -10.43
CA ASP A 7 33.07 4.25 -10.22
C ASP A 7 32.81 5.04 -11.52
N ASN A 8 32.55 4.34 -12.63
CA ASN A 8 32.38 4.92 -13.96
C ASN A 8 31.01 5.57 -14.20
N GLY A 9 30.04 5.41 -13.29
CA GLY A 9 28.72 6.03 -13.39
C GLY A 9 27.79 5.44 -14.47
N HIS A 10 28.11 4.26 -15.01
CA HIS A 10 27.37 3.58 -16.07
C HIS A 10 26.86 2.21 -15.64
N LEU A 11 25.67 1.85 -16.11
CA LEU A 11 25.13 0.49 -16.04
C LEU A 11 25.53 -0.25 -17.32
N VAL A 12 26.43 -1.23 -17.18
CA VAL A 12 26.89 -2.07 -18.30
C VAL A 12 26.33 -3.47 -18.16
N LEU A 13 25.58 -3.93 -19.15
CA LEU A 13 25.07 -5.30 -19.23
C LEU A 13 25.80 -6.06 -20.33
N ARG A 14 26.32 -7.24 -19.99
CA ARG A 14 26.97 -8.15 -20.95
C ARG A 14 26.17 -9.43 -21.09
N GLN A 15 25.90 -9.82 -22.34
CA GLN A 15 25.26 -11.07 -22.69
C GLN A 15 26.14 -11.80 -23.71
N PHE A 16 26.48 -13.06 -23.45
CA PHE A 16 27.37 -13.86 -24.31
C PHE A 16 28.73 -13.21 -24.63
N GLY A 17 29.23 -12.39 -23.71
CA GLY A 17 30.49 -11.65 -23.89
C GLY A 17 30.36 -10.33 -24.64
N GLU A 18 29.18 -10.02 -25.19
CA GLU A 18 28.90 -8.76 -25.88
C GLU A 18 28.20 -7.76 -24.95
N THR A 19 28.52 -6.48 -25.08
CA THR A 19 27.84 -5.42 -24.33
C THR A 19 26.50 -5.12 -25.00
N VAL A 20 25.41 -5.46 -24.32
CA VAL A 20 24.04 -5.28 -24.84
C VAL A 20 23.35 -4.02 -24.30
N CYS A 21 23.90 -3.42 -23.23
CA CYS A 21 23.41 -2.15 -22.69
C CYS A 21 24.59 -1.41 -22.04
N ASP A 22 24.69 -0.11 -22.34
CA ASP A 22 25.63 0.82 -21.72
C ASP A 22 24.95 2.18 -21.64
N ILE A 23 24.48 2.53 -20.44
CA ILE A 23 23.74 3.76 -20.20
C ILE A 23 24.16 4.42 -18.89
N PRO A 24 24.14 5.76 -18.80
CA PRO A 24 24.39 6.46 -17.55
C PRO A 24 23.40 6.05 -16.46
N VAL A 25 23.87 5.99 -15.20
CA VAL A 25 23.03 5.62 -14.06
C VAL A 25 22.04 6.73 -13.65
N ALA A 26 22.45 8.00 -13.73
CA ALA A 26 21.64 9.13 -13.25
C ALA A 26 20.21 9.21 -13.85
N PRO A 27 20.01 9.05 -15.17
CA PRO A 27 18.67 9.03 -15.77
C PRO A 27 17.79 7.84 -15.37
N LEU A 28 18.41 6.74 -14.91
CA LEU A 28 17.68 5.55 -14.47
C LEU A 28 17.23 5.65 -13.01
N ALA A 29 18.05 6.28 -12.18
CA ALA A 29 17.82 6.34 -10.74
C ALA A 29 17.10 7.63 -10.33
N ASP A 30 17.59 8.78 -10.80
CA ASP A 30 17.30 10.08 -10.17
C ASP A 30 16.50 11.03 -11.08
N ASP A 31 16.67 10.97 -12.41
CA ASP A 31 16.00 11.88 -13.35
C ASP A 31 14.78 11.27 -14.07
N ALA A 32 14.07 10.34 -13.42
CA ALA A 32 12.83 9.82 -13.98
C ALA A 32 11.76 10.94 -14.07
N PRO A 33 11.03 11.08 -15.19
CA PRO A 33 9.99 12.09 -15.31
C PRO A 33 8.92 11.94 -14.22
N ASN A 34 8.80 12.95 -13.36
CA ASN A 34 7.72 12.99 -12.39
C ASN A 34 6.45 13.53 -13.04
N TYR A 35 5.37 12.74 -12.98
CA TYR A 35 4.08 13.14 -13.50
C TYR A 35 3.22 13.77 -12.39
N ASP A 36 3.26 15.09 -12.29
CA ASP A 36 2.39 15.85 -11.39
C ASP A 36 1.01 16.04 -12.04
N ARG A 37 0.06 15.19 -11.65
CA ARG A 37 -1.32 15.29 -12.14
C ARG A 37 -2.04 16.43 -11.41
N PRO A 38 -2.72 17.34 -12.12
CA PRO A 38 -3.61 18.30 -11.48
C PRO A 38 -4.59 17.56 -10.57
N TRP A 39 -4.57 17.87 -9.28
CA TRP A 39 -5.50 17.35 -8.30
C TRP A 39 -6.18 18.49 -7.58
N THR A 40 -7.36 18.22 -7.05
CA THR A 40 -8.13 19.15 -6.22
C THR A 40 -8.46 18.44 -4.92
N GLU A 41 -8.42 19.18 -3.81
CA GLU A 41 -8.73 18.60 -2.50
C GLU A 41 -10.17 18.08 -2.51
N PRO A 42 -10.40 16.80 -2.14
CA PRO A 42 -11.75 16.28 -2.07
C PRO A 42 -12.54 17.06 -1.00
N PRO A 43 -13.83 17.33 -1.23
CA PRO A 43 -14.64 18.02 -0.25
C PRO A 43 -14.67 17.22 1.06
N LYS A 44 -14.49 17.92 2.19
CA LYS A 44 -14.57 17.31 3.51
C LYS A 44 -15.98 16.79 3.76
N ARG A 45 -16.09 15.61 4.37
CA ARG A 45 -17.39 15.07 4.80
C ARG A 45 -18.02 16.03 5.82
N ALA A 46 -19.32 16.28 5.69
CA ALA A 46 -20.06 17.05 6.67
C ALA A 46 -20.02 16.35 8.05
N PRO A 47 -20.01 17.10 9.16
CA PRO A 47 -20.13 16.52 10.49
C PRO A 47 -21.40 15.69 10.62
N LEU A 48 -21.30 14.53 11.26
CA LEU A 48 -22.45 13.69 11.56
C LEU A 48 -23.22 14.30 12.74
N ASP A 49 -24.49 14.63 12.51
CA ASP A 49 -25.40 15.07 13.57
C ASP A 49 -26.15 13.86 14.14
N ILE A 50 -25.71 13.41 15.31
CA ILE A 50 -26.25 12.22 15.99
C ILE A 50 -27.70 12.45 16.41
N SER A 51 -28.11 13.69 16.67
CA SER A 51 -29.49 14.01 17.12
C SER A 51 -30.58 13.69 16.09
N LYS A 52 -30.19 13.49 14.83
CA LYS A 52 -31.11 13.12 13.73
C LYS A 52 -31.50 11.65 13.72
N TYR A 53 -30.86 10.82 14.55
CA TYR A 53 -31.11 9.38 14.59
C TYR A 53 -31.72 9.01 15.94
N PRO A 54 -32.74 8.14 15.95
CA PRO A 54 -33.32 7.66 17.19
C PRO A 54 -32.30 6.82 17.96
N GLU A 55 -32.36 6.88 19.29
CA GLU A 55 -31.61 5.95 20.13
C GLU A 55 -32.14 4.52 19.95
N PRO A 56 -31.27 3.51 20.03
CA PRO A 56 -31.70 2.11 20.03
C PRO A 56 -32.65 1.80 21.18
N GLU A 57 -33.71 1.04 20.89
CA GLU A 57 -34.62 0.52 21.91
C GLU A 57 -33.94 -0.54 22.80
N ASP A 58 -33.00 -1.31 22.23
CA ASP A 58 -32.18 -2.29 22.94
C ASP A 58 -30.70 -2.20 22.50
N TYR A 59 -29.85 -1.72 23.41
CA TYR A 59 -28.41 -1.63 23.17
C TYR A 59 -27.71 -2.99 23.12
N GLY A 60 -28.25 -4.01 23.79
CA GLY A 60 -27.71 -5.37 23.76
C GLY A 60 -27.84 -5.98 22.37
N GLU A 61 -29.00 -5.84 21.72
CA GLU A 61 -29.20 -6.29 20.34
C GLU A 61 -28.27 -5.55 19.36
N VAL A 62 -28.16 -4.23 19.51
CA VAL A 62 -27.25 -3.43 18.67
C VAL A 62 -25.79 -3.87 18.84
N LEU A 63 -25.35 -4.14 20.07
CA LEU A 63 -24.00 -4.63 20.33
C LEU A 63 -23.77 -5.98 19.63
N LEU A 64 -24.70 -6.91 19.74
CA LEU A 64 -24.59 -8.21 19.07
C LEU A 64 -24.51 -8.05 17.55
N LYS A 65 -25.30 -7.14 16.97
CA LYS A 65 -25.28 -6.84 15.54
C LYS A 65 -23.94 -6.22 15.09
N LEU A 66 -23.39 -5.30 15.88
CA LEU A 66 -22.09 -4.69 15.58
C LEU A 66 -20.96 -5.72 15.66
N MET A 67 -20.90 -6.52 16.74
CA MET A 67 -19.86 -7.52 16.94
C MET A 67 -19.91 -8.68 15.95
N SER A 68 -21.07 -8.95 15.35
CA SER A 68 -21.24 -9.94 14.29
C SER A 68 -20.97 -9.39 12.88
N SER A 69 -20.80 -8.08 12.72
CA SER A 69 -20.46 -7.49 11.42
C SER A 69 -19.09 -7.96 10.94
N PRO A 70 -18.89 -8.24 9.64
CA PRO A 70 -17.59 -8.67 9.12
C PRO A 70 -16.46 -7.71 9.48
N ASP A 71 -16.72 -6.40 9.58
CA ASP A 71 -15.73 -5.38 9.91
C ASP A 71 -15.21 -5.53 11.35
N MET A 72 -16.09 -5.78 12.32
CA MET A 72 -15.75 -5.90 13.75
C MET A 72 -15.49 -7.34 14.23
N ALA A 73 -16.03 -8.34 13.52
CA ALA A 73 -15.90 -9.74 13.88
C ALA A 73 -14.44 -10.19 13.93
N SER A 74 -14.20 -11.26 14.70
CA SER A 74 -12.86 -11.82 14.90
C SER A 74 -12.17 -12.15 13.58
N LYS A 75 -10.99 -11.58 13.37
CA LYS A 75 -10.12 -11.89 12.22
C LYS A 75 -9.31 -13.17 12.42
N ARG A 76 -9.57 -13.91 13.51
CA ARG A 76 -8.82 -15.11 13.91
C ARG A 76 -8.68 -16.12 12.79
N TRP A 77 -9.78 -16.42 12.12
CA TRP A 77 -9.79 -17.31 10.96
C TRP A 77 -8.77 -16.93 9.88
N ILE A 78 -8.58 -15.63 9.62
CA ILE A 78 -7.63 -15.17 8.59
C ILE A 78 -6.22 -15.54 9.00
N TRP A 79 -5.86 -15.23 10.24
CA TRP A 79 -4.49 -15.42 10.68
C TRP A 79 -4.17 -16.87 11.02
N GLU A 80 -5.11 -17.69 11.53
CA GLU A 80 -4.85 -19.11 11.91
C GLU A 80 -4.39 -20.00 10.76
N GLN A 81 -4.60 -19.55 9.52
CA GLN A 81 -4.12 -20.24 8.33
C GLN A 81 -2.60 -20.19 8.16
N TYR A 82 -1.90 -19.34 8.91
CA TYR A 82 -0.45 -19.19 8.84
C TYR A 82 0.19 -19.50 10.19
N ASP A 83 1.31 -20.22 10.14
CA ASP A 83 2.19 -20.40 11.28
C ASP A 83 2.77 -19.05 11.70
N ARG A 84 2.65 -18.75 12.99
CA ARG A 84 2.91 -17.44 13.58
C ARG A 84 3.68 -17.49 14.88
N HIS A 85 4.13 -18.68 15.27
CA HIS A 85 5.02 -18.85 16.41
C HIS A 85 6.24 -19.63 15.93
N VAL A 86 7.42 -19.05 16.17
CA VAL A 86 8.73 -19.68 15.97
C VAL A 86 9.31 -20.02 17.34
#